data_AF-A0A843KPJ4-F1
#
_entry.id   AF-A0A843KPJ4-F1
#
_cell.length_a   1.000
_cell.length_b   1.000
_cell.length_c   1.000
_cell.angle_alpha   90.00
_cell.angle_beta   90.00
_cell.angle_gamma   90.00
#
_symmetry.space_group_name_H-M   'P 1'
#
loop_
_entity.id
_entity.type
_entity.pdbx_description
1 polymer ?
#
loop_
_entity_poly.entity_id
_entity_poly.type
_entity_poly.pdbx_seq_one_letter_code
_entity_poly.pdbx_strand_id
1 'polypeptide(L)' 'MQPERDGSLDRKRRQALHPTAGGTSSPEGINVTPIPLYLIPHAVADEIRRYGLRVRVIHVHRTRNHQYIIKVECA' A
#
# COMPACT_ATOMS: atom_id res chain seq x y z
N MET A 1 35.02 -3.35 -41.58
CA MET A 1 33.93 -3.45 -42.56
C MET A 1 33.44 -4.89 -42.63
N GLN A 2 32.47 -5.24 -41.79
CA GLN A 2 31.17 -5.87 -42.11
C GLN A 2 30.53 -6.40 -40.82
N PRO A 3 29.21 -6.20 -40.61
CA PRO A 3 28.47 -6.54 -39.39
C PRO A 3 27.74 -7.90 -39.55
N GLU A 4 26.66 -8.15 -38.79
CA GLU A 4 25.80 -9.35 -38.69
C GLU A 4 26.17 -10.25 -37.48
N ARG A 5 25.31 -10.61 -36.50
CA ARG A 5 23.85 -10.67 -36.38
C ARG A 5 23.43 -10.74 -34.90
N ASP A 6 22.28 -10.12 -34.64
CA ASP A 6 21.13 -10.60 -33.84
C ASP A 6 21.36 -11.68 -32.75
N GLY A 7 20.93 -11.39 -31.51
CA GLY A 7 20.92 -12.41 -30.47
C GLY A 7 20.49 -11.94 -29.08
N SER A 8 19.17 -11.87 -28.89
CA SER A 8 18.50 -12.12 -27.60
C SER A 8 18.65 -11.07 -26.48
N LEU A 9 17.67 -10.16 -26.39
CA LEU A 9 17.32 -9.52 -25.12
C LEU A 9 16.93 -10.62 -24.12
N ASP A 10 17.83 -10.93 -23.18
CA ASP A 10 17.59 -11.83 -22.06
C ASP A 10 16.37 -11.37 -21.26
N ARG A 11 15.21 -11.88 -21.65
CA ARG A 11 13.88 -11.56 -21.12
C ARG A 11 13.62 -12.33 -19.83
N LYS A 12 14.65 -12.51 -19.00
CA LYS A 12 14.62 -13.39 -17.83
C LYS A 12 15.08 -12.74 -16.53
N ARG A 13 14.78 -11.46 -16.33
CA ARG A 13 14.43 -11.03 -14.97
C ARG A 13 13.03 -11.53 -14.64
N ARG A 14 12.95 -12.82 -14.32
CA ARG A 14 11.89 -13.35 -13.47
C ARG A 14 11.89 -12.48 -12.22
N GLN A 15 10.95 -11.55 -12.13
CA GLN A 15 10.60 -10.92 -10.87
C GLN A 15 10.32 -12.08 -9.93
N ALA A 16 11.27 -12.36 -9.04
CA ALA A 16 11.02 -13.23 -7.92
C ALA A 16 9.91 -12.55 -7.14
N LEU A 17 8.68 -13.00 -7.37
CA LEU A 17 7.55 -12.72 -6.51
C LEU A 17 7.96 -13.28 -5.16
N HIS A 18 8.55 -12.44 -4.33
CA HIS A 18 8.77 -12.77 -2.93
C HIS A 18 7.40 -13.20 -2.39
N PRO A 19 7.29 -14.40 -1.78
CA PRO A 19 6.06 -14.79 -1.13
C PRO A 19 5.80 -13.76 -0.02
N THR A 20 4.87 -12.83 -0.29
CA THR A 20 4.29 -11.99 0.75
C THR A 20 3.46 -12.94 1.61
N ALA A 21 3.71 -12.97 2.91
CA ALA A 21 3.04 -13.85 3.85
C ALA A 21 1.51 -13.78 3.64
N GLY A 22 0.95 -14.84 3.05
CA GLY A 22 -0.47 -15.03 2.82
C GLY A 22 -1.17 -15.36 4.13
N GLY A 23 -1.28 -14.38 5.02
CA GLY A 23 -2.17 -14.46 6.17
C GLY A 23 -3.52 -13.85 5.79
N THR A 24 -4.36 -14.59 5.08
CA THR A 24 -5.78 -14.24 4.91
C THR A 24 -6.52 -14.56 6.20
N SER A 25 -6.27 -13.80 7.27
CA SER A 25 -7.26 -13.70 8.33
C SER A 25 -8.38 -12.79 7.81
N SER A 26 -9.61 -13.29 7.83
CA SER A 26 -10.80 -12.47 7.65
C SER A 26 -10.69 -11.23 8.53
N PRO A 27 -10.90 -10.01 8.00
CA PRO A 27 -11.01 -8.83 8.84
C PRO A 27 -12.37 -8.89 9.53
N GLU A 28 -12.48 -9.70 10.60
CA GLU A 28 -13.65 -9.63 11.48
C GLU A 28 -13.81 -8.18 11.99
N GLY A 29 -14.82 -7.50 11.46
CA GLY A 29 -15.50 -6.39 12.13
C GLY A 29 -15.11 -4.96 11.75
N ILE A 30 -14.22 -4.70 10.79
CA ILE A 30 -13.88 -3.31 10.39
C ILE A 30 -13.83 -3.23 8.86
N ASN A 31 -14.87 -2.63 8.27
CA ASN A 31 -14.99 -2.33 6.83
C ASN A 31 -14.05 -1.18 6.40
N VAL A 32 -12.76 -1.30 6.72
CA VAL A 32 -11.74 -0.30 6.39
C VAL A 32 -10.61 -1.01 5.67
N THR A 33 -10.31 -0.57 4.46
CA THR A 33 -9.26 -1.14 3.61
C THR A 33 -7.89 -0.92 4.26
N PRO A 34 -7.14 -1.99 4.59
CA PRO A 34 -5.79 -1.85 5.12
C PRO A 34 -4.85 -1.22 4.08
N ILE A 35 -4.03 -0.25 4.51
CA ILE A 35 -3.05 0.45 3.67
C ILE A 35 -1.62 0.09 4.08
N PRO A 36 -0.66 -0.02 3.14
CA PRO A 36 0.74 -0.25 3.49
C PRO A 36 1.38 1.00 4.10
N LEU A 37 2.42 0.81 4.93
CA LEU A 37 3.11 1.88 5.66
C LEU A 37 3.49 3.08 4.78
N TYR A 38 4.04 2.82 3.60
CA TYR A 38 4.54 3.87 2.70
C TYR A 38 3.43 4.73 2.09
N LEU A 39 2.16 4.31 2.16
CA LEU A 39 1.02 5.08 1.66
C LEU A 39 0.28 5.86 2.76
N ILE A 40 0.67 5.71 4.04
CA ILE A 40 0.03 6.44 5.14
C ILE A 40 0.03 7.96 4.90
N PRO A 41 1.14 8.61 4.51
CA PRO A 41 1.11 10.06 4.28
C PRO A 41 0.10 10.48 3.20
N HIS A 42 -0.05 9.69 2.14
CA HIS A 42 -1.00 9.97 1.06
C HIS A 42 -2.44 9.84 1.55
N ALA A 43 -2.76 8.72 2.21
CA ALA A 43 -4.10 8.47 2.71
C ALA A 43 -4.50 9.48 3.81
N VAL A 44 -3.56 9.91 4.66
CA VAL A 44 -3.79 11.01 5.62
C VAL A 44 -4.12 12.32 4.89
N ALA A 45 -3.38 12.66 3.84
CA ALA A 45 -3.66 13.84 3.04
C ALA A 45 -5.04 13.77 2.34
N ASP A 46 -5.48 12.58 1.92
CA ASP A 46 -6.82 12.38 1.37
C ASP A 46 -7.91 12.65 2.42
N GLU A 47 -7.74 12.14 3.64
CA GLU A 47 -8.71 12.37 4.71
C GLU A 47 -8.78 13.85 5.13
N ILE A 48 -7.64 14.54 5.19
CA ILE A 48 -7.60 15.99 5.46
C ILE A 48 -8.29 16.76 4.34
N ARG A 49 -8.08 16.39 3.07
CA ARG A 49 -8.76 17.04 1.93
C ARG A 49 -10.27 16.79 1.97
N ARG A 50 -10.69 15.60 2.42
CA ARG A 50 -12.11 15.21 2.49
C ARG A 50 -12.86 15.95 3.60
N TYR A 51 -12.28 16.02 4.80
CA TYR A 51 -12.96 16.58 5.98
C TYR A 51 -12.55 18.03 6.29
N GLY A 52 -11.45 18.51 5.73
CA GLY A 52 -10.94 19.87 5.90
C GLY A 52 -10.64 20.21 7.36
N LEU A 53 -11.01 21.43 7.75
CA LEU A 53 -10.81 21.95 9.11
C LEU A 53 -11.62 21.22 10.19
N ARG A 54 -12.52 20.31 9.80
CA ARG A 54 -13.29 19.51 10.76
C ARG A 54 -12.48 18.38 11.37
N VAL A 55 -11.34 18.02 10.79
CA VAL A 55 -10.46 16.98 11.36
C VAL A 55 -9.96 17.42 12.73
N ARG A 56 -10.26 16.63 13.75
CA ARG A 56 -9.75 16.83 15.12
C ARG A 56 -8.57 15.92 15.40
N VAL A 57 -8.70 14.63 15.06
CA VAL A 57 -7.66 13.61 15.29
C VAL A 57 -7.66 12.62 14.13
N ILE A 58 -6.46 12.20 13.71
CA ILE A 58 -6.28 11.09 12.79
C ILE A 58 -5.53 9.98 13.52
N HIS A 59 -6.17 8.83 13.66
CA HIS A 59 -5.59 7.64 14.27
C HIS A 59 -5.05 6.70 13.20
N VAL A 60 -3.80 6.28 13.39
CA VAL A 60 -3.11 5.34 12.50
C VAL A 60 -2.81 4.07 13.29
N HIS A 61 -3.54 2.98 13.00
CA HIS A 61 -3.42 1.72 13.71
C HIS A 61 -2.70 0.68 12.86
N ARG A 62 -1.58 0.16 13.33
CA ARG A 62 -0.91 -1.00 12.71
C ARG A 62 -1.73 -2.26 12.97
N THR A 63 -2.01 -3.02 11.92
CA THR A 63 -2.65 -4.34 12.00
C THR A 63 -1.59 -5.45 12.04
N ARG A 64 -2.04 -6.71 12.08
CA ARG A 64 -1.18 -7.86 11.82
C ARG A 64 -0.75 -7.80 10.34
N ASN A 65 0.54 -7.93 10.03
CA ASN A 65 1.14 -7.87 8.68
C ASN A 65 1.64 -6.50 8.15
N HIS A 66 2.00 -5.54 9.01
CA HIS A 66 2.54 -4.22 8.57
C HIS A 66 1.60 -3.42 7.66
N GLN A 67 0.32 -3.73 7.73
CA GLN A 67 -0.73 -2.89 7.17
C GLN A 67 -1.25 -1.97 8.26
N TYR A 68 -1.89 -0.89 7.84
CA TYR A 68 -2.32 0.18 8.70
C TYR A 68 -3.76 0.55 8.36
N ILE A 69 -4.50 1.00 9.38
CA ILE A 69 -5.87 1.49 9.26
C ILE A 69 -5.87 2.95 9.70
N ILE A 70 -6.49 3.81 8.91
CA ILE A 70 -6.72 5.22 9.26
C ILE A 70 -8.14 5.38 9.77
N LYS A 71 -8.30 6.06 10.91
CA LYS A 71 -9.59 6.50 11.43
C LYS A 71 -9.54 8.00 11.70
N VAL A 72 -10.59 8.73 11.34
CA VAL A 72 -10.67 10.19 11.49
C VAL A 72 -11.76 10.52 12.50
N GLU A 73 -11.43 11.35 13.48
CA GLU A 73 -12.41 11.98 14.35
C GLU A 73 -12.62 13.43 13.88
N CYS A 74 -13.88 13.80 13.66
CA CYS A 74 -14.26 15.16 13.29
C CYS A 74 -14.91 15.92 14.45
N ALA A 75 -14.78 17.24 14.42
CA ALA A 75 -15.58 18.17 15.20
C ALA A 75 -16.98 18.36 14.61
#